data_AF-A0ABD6Z1U5-F1
#
_entry.id   AF-A0ABD6Z1U5-F1
#
_cell.length_a   1.000
_cell.length_b   1.000
_cell.length_c   1.000
_cell.angle_alpha   90.00
_cell.angle_beta   90.00
_cell.angle_gamma   90.00
#
_symmetry.space_group_name_H-M   'P 1'
#
loop_
_entity.id
_entity.type
_entity.pdbx_description
1 polymer ?
#
loop_
_entity_poly.entity_id
_entity_poly.type
_entity_poly.pdbx_seq_one_letter_code
_entity_poly.pdbx_strand_id
1 'polypeptide(L)'
;MMKKQVILGLSLAAVLLLTACGSPENNNASSGDNTPSESSENASSVANSSSESETATVFTGIIQEDARAGSDDTFQLFLKDVAAVEDEDQVVQSFQNDGVILHVPIEAYSGEIEELVEGDKVQVSLQGVPIMTMSIPPQIPGNSIQKVELVND
;
A
#
# COMPACT_ATOMS: atom_id res chain seq x y z
N MET A 1 12.99 54.92 -4.68
CA MET A 1 11.78 55.61 -5.20
C MET A 1 11.94 55.73 -6.70
N MET A 2 11.22 54.92 -7.49
CA MET A 2 10.74 55.23 -8.85
C MET A 2 9.90 54.05 -9.34
N LYS A 3 8.63 54.35 -9.57
CA LYS A 3 7.59 53.49 -10.12
C LYS A 3 7.75 53.42 -11.65
N LYS A 4 7.25 52.33 -12.25
CA LYS A 4 6.35 52.29 -13.44
C LYS A 4 6.06 50.80 -13.73
N GLN A 5 4.87 50.23 -13.48
CA GLN A 5 3.55 50.42 -14.14
C GLN A 5 3.66 50.15 -15.66
N VAL A 6 2.90 49.31 -16.38
CA VAL A 6 1.80 48.32 -16.23
C VAL A 6 1.73 47.63 -17.65
N ILE A 7 0.96 46.54 -17.81
CA ILE A 7 -0.03 46.31 -18.92
C ILE A 7 0.08 44.98 -19.69
N LEU A 8 -0.94 44.15 -19.43
CA LEU A 8 -1.80 43.34 -20.31
C LEU A 8 -1.23 42.17 -21.15
N GLY A 9 -1.82 41.01 -20.86
CA GLY A 9 -2.58 40.17 -21.81
C GLY A 9 -3.33 39.13 -20.97
N LEU A 10 -4.60 39.30 -20.58
CA LEU A 10 -5.86 39.33 -21.33
C LEU A 10 -6.12 38.07 -22.18
N SER A 11 -7.06 37.27 -21.66
CA SER A 11 -8.03 36.39 -22.35
C SER A 11 -7.61 34.94 -22.61
N LEU A 12 -8.48 33.92 -22.54
CA LEU A 12 -9.74 33.56 -21.86
C LEU A 12 -10.15 32.22 -22.52
N ALA A 13 -10.91 31.40 -21.78
CA ALA A 13 -11.77 30.29 -22.25
C ALA A 13 -11.07 28.95 -22.47
N ALA A 14 -11.27 27.98 -21.56
CA ALA A 14 -12.40 27.02 -21.51
C ALA A 14 -12.23 25.94 -22.59
N VAL A 15 -12.34 24.64 -22.29
CA VAL A 15 -13.59 23.95 -21.95
C VAL A 15 -13.25 22.58 -21.37
N LEU A 16 -13.94 22.21 -20.28
CA LEU A 16 -14.09 20.84 -19.79
C LEU A 16 -14.97 20.04 -20.77
N LEU A 17 -14.51 18.86 -21.21
CA LEU A 17 -15.40 17.81 -21.72
C LEU A 17 -15.02 16.46 -21.11
N LEU A 18 -15.84 16.03 -20.15
CA LEU A 18 -15.97 14.66 -19.68
C LEU A 18 -16.85 13.89 -20.68
N THR A 19 -16.30 12.85 -21.31
CA THR A 19 -17.02 11.77 -22.03
C THR A 19 -16.09 10.55 -22.06
N ALA A 20 -16.44 9.30 -21.81
CA ALA A 20 -17.62 8.63 -21.27
C ALA A 20 -17.16 7.20 -20.92
N CYS A 21 -17.73 6.60 -19.88
CA CYS A 21 -17.59 5.19 -19.55
C CYS A 21 -18.56 4.36 -20.42
N GLY A 22 -18.17 3.18 -20.93
CA GLY A 22 -19.09 2.27 -21.64
C GLY A 22 -18.42 1.12 -22.40
N SER A 23 -18.52 -0.08 -21.82
CA SER A 23 -17.97 -1.39 -22.21
C SER A 23 -18.33 -1.92 -23.61
N PRO A 24 -17.61 -2.94 -24.12
CA PRO A 24 -17.78 -3.48 -25.48
C PRO A 24 -18.94 -4.47 -25.57
N GLU A 25 -19.76 -4.34 -26.62
CA GLU A 25 -20.71 -5.39 -27.03
C GLU A 25 -20.45 -5.75 -28.49
N ASN A 26 -19.78 -6.89 -28.68
CA ASN A 26 -19.55 -7.51 -29.98
C ASN A 26 -20.69 -8.49 -30.25
N ASN A 27 -21.65 -8.08 -31.07
CA ASN A 27 -22.71 -8.96 -31.55
C ASN A 27 -22.14 -9.90 -32.60
N ASN A 28 -21.95 -11.17 -32.24
CA ASN A 28 -21.97 -12.24 -33.22
C ASN A 28 -22.99 -13.29 -32.81
N ALA A 29 -23.93 -13.50 -33.71
CA ALA A 29 -24.94 -14.52 -33.64
C ALA A 29 -24.29 -15.91 -33.53
N SER A 30 -24.85 -16.78 -32.70
CA SER A 30 -25.71 -17.85 -33.21
C SER A 30 -25.91 -18.93 -32.14
N SER A 31 -27.18 -19.24 -31.93
CA SER A 31 -27.70 -20.56 -31.59
C SER A 31 -27.43 -21.10 -30.19
N GLY A 32 -28.52 -21.40 -29.50
CA GLY A 32 -28.60 -22.70 -28.85
C GLY A 32 -29.23 -22.70 -27.47
N ASP A 33 -30.55 -22.77 -27.48
CA ASP A 33 -31.31 -23.69 -26.65
C ASP A 33 -31.68 -23.29 -25.21
N ASN A 34 -32.86 -23.78 -24.86
CA ASN A 34 -33.74 -23.39 -23.79
C ASN A 34 -33.38 -24.11 -22.49
N THR A 35 -33.37 -23.42 -21.36
CA THR A 35 -33.73 -24.03 -20.06
C THR A 35 -34.18 -22.94 -19.09
N PRO A 36 -35.42 -23.00 -18.54
CA PRO A 36 -35.82 -22.14 -17.45
C PRO A 36 -35.35 -22.76 -16.13
N SER A 37 -34.43 -22.08 -15.43
CA SER A 37 -34.11 -22.41 -14.04
C SER A 37 -34.42 -21.21 -13.16
N GLU A 38 -35.53 -21.35 -12.45
CA GLU A 38 -35.79 -20.62 -11.22
C GLU A 38 -34.61 -20.81 -10.27
N SER A 39 -34.03 -19.72 -9.79
CA SER A 39 -33.18 -19.75 -8.62
C SER A 39 -33.50 -18.54 -7.75
N SER A 40 -33.96 -18.85 -6.55
CA SER A 40 -34.26 -17.94 -5.47
C SER A 40 -33.02 -17.13 -5.10
N GLU A 41 -33.13 -15.82 -5.16
CA GLU A 41 -32.21 -14.90 -4.49
C GLU A 41 -32.59 -14.89 -3.00
N ASN A 42 -32.11 -15.90 -2.27
CA ASN A 42 -32.15 -15.84 -0.81
C ASN A 42 -30.91 -15.07 -0.33
N ALA A 43 -31.17 -14.01 0.39
CA ALA A 43 -30.19 -13.20 1.08
C ALA A 43 -29.26 -14.07 1.94
N SER A 44 -27.96 -13.79 1.84
CA SER A 44 -27.04 -14.03 2.94
C SER A 44 -26.07 -12.87 3.01
N SER A 45 -26.55 -11.83 3.70
CA SER A 45 -25.71 -11.04 4.57
C SER A 45 -24.96 -11.95 5.54
N VAL A 46 -23.65 -12.05 5.36
CA VAL A 46 -22.68 -12.49 6.36
C VAL A 46 -21.59 -11.42 6.33
N ALA A 47 -21.78 -10.39 7.13
CA ALA A 47 -21.13 -10.27 8.44
C ALA A 47 -19.65 -9.97 8.24
N ASN A 48 -19.34 -8.68 8.16
CA ASN A 48 -18.03 -8.15 8.49
C ASN A 48 -17.76 -8.50 9.96
N SER A 49 -17.26 -9.72 10.19
CA SER A 49 -16.83 -10.18 11.49
C SER A 49 -15.40 -9.65 11.69
N SER A 50 -15.27 -8.34 11.89
CA SER A 50 -14.11 -7.77 12.57
C SER A 50 -14.15 -8.26 14.00
N SER A 51 -13.57 -9.44 14.27
CA SER A 51 -13.10 -9.93 15.56
C SER A 51 -12.50 -11.33 15.36
N GLU A 52 -11.53 -11.45 14.47
CA GLU A 52 -10.47 -12.43 14.70
C GLU A 52 -9.34 -11.64 15.34
N SER A 53 -8.83 -12.13 16.47
CA SER A 53 -7.66 -11.55 17.11
C SER A 53 -6.49 -11.77 16.16
N GLU A 54 -6.31 -10.86 15.21
CA GLU A 54 -5.17 -10.89 14.30
C GLU A 54 -3.92 -10.75 15.16
N THR A 55 -3.14 -11.83 15.23
CA THR A 55 -1.83 -11.86 15.89
C THR A 55 -0.99 -10.76 15.25
N ALA A 56 -0.60 -9.78 16.05
CA ALA A 56 0.24 -8.69 15.59
C ALA A 56 1.66 -9.23 15.38
N THR A 57 2.21 -9.03 14.18
CA THR A 57 3.65 -9.25 13.96
C THR A 57 4.35 -7.91 14.17
N VAL A 58 5.28 -7.86 15.12
CA VAL A 58 6.12 -6.71 15.43
C VAL A 58 7.58 -7.12 15.30
N PHE A 59 8.36 -6.37 14.55
CA PHE A 59 9.78 -6.62 14.39
C PHE A 59 10.58 -5.33 14.30
N THR A 60 11.88 -5.44 14.52
CA THR A 60 12.84 -4.35 14.30
C THR A 60 13.73 -4.69 13.12
N GLY A 61 14.26 -3.67 12.46
CA GLY A 61 15.25 -3.83 11.40
C GLY A 61 16.09 -2.57 11.24
N ILE A 62 17.26 -2.73 10.61
CA ILE A 62 18.17 -1.63 10.28
C ILE A 62 17.91 -1.21 8.84
N ILE A 63 17.73 0.09 8.62
CA ILE A 63 17.57 0.66 7.28
C ILE A 63 18.85 0.42 6.48
N GLN A 64 18.74 -0.28 5.35
CA GLN A 64 19.86 -0.61 4.47
C GLN A 64 20.19 0.55 3.50
N GLU A 65 19.22 1.37 3.15
CA GLU A 65 19.40 2.56 2.31
C GLU A 65 18.34 3.60 2.65
N ASP A 66 18.67 4.88 2.48
CA ASP A 66 17.73 5.99 2.72
C ASP A 66 16.37 5.71 2.09
N ALA A 67 15.32 6.01 2.84
CA ALA A 67 13.95 5.81 2.39
C ALA A 67 13.70 6.55 1.07
N ARG A 68 12.97 5.89 0.16
CA ARG A 68 12.68 6.44 -1.17
C ARG A 68 11.19 6.68 -1.32
N ALA A 69 10.81 7.84 -1.85
CA ALA A 69 9.43 8.07 -2.24
C ALA A 69 8.97 7.02 -3.26
N GLY A 70 7.81 6.40 -2.98
CA GLY A 70 7.17 5.41 -3.83
C GLY A 70 6.08 6.02 -4.71
N SER A 71 5.24 5.15 -5.28
CA SER A 71 3.98 5.54 -5.91
C SER A 71 2.83 5.48 -4.90
N ASP A 72 1.67 6.03 -5.27
CA ASP A 72 0.40 5.80 -4.57
C ASP A 72 0.43 6.11 -3.06
N ASP A 73 1.02 7.26 -2.69
CA ASP A 73 1.15 7.73 -1.30
C ASP A 73 1.88 6.72 -0.38
N THR A 74 2.88 6.03 -0.94
CA THR A 74 3.79 5.15 -0.19
C THR A 74 5.23 5.61 -0.30
N PHE A 75 6.07 5.09 0.60
CA PHE A 75 7.52 5.14 0.49
C PHE A 75 8.11 3.76 0.71
N GLN A 76 9.30 3.54 0.16
CA GLN A 76 9.99 2.27 0.23
C GLN A 76 11.02 2.29 1.37
N LEU A 77 10.98 1.27 2.22
CA LEU A 77 12.02 0.95 3.19
C LEU A 77 12.62 -0.41 2.88
N PHE A 78 13.94 -0.47 2.76
CA PHE A 78 14.66 -1.74 2.75
C PHE A 78 15.31 -1.96 4.12
N LEU A 79 14.85 -2.99 4.82
CA LEU A 79 15.35 -3.37 6.15
C LEU A 79 16.22 -4.62 6.07
N LYS A 80 17.35 -4.60 6.78
CA LYS A 80 18.21 -5.74 7.06
C LYS A 80 18.29 -5.99 8.57
N ASP A 81 19.04 -7.02 8.97
CA ASP A 81 19.27 -7.36 10.39
C ASP A 81 17.94 -7.44 11.17
N VAL A 82 16.94 -8.07 10.55
CA VAL A 82 15.57 -8.07 11.03
C VAL A 82 15.42 -9.02 12.22
N ALA A 83 14.86 -8.53 13.32
CA ALA A 83 14.66 -9.29 14.55
C ALA A 83 13.21 -9.16 15.04
N ALA A 84 12.60 -10.31 15.36
CA ALA A 84 11.24 -10.37 15.89
C ALA A 84 11.17 -9.76 17.30
N VAL A 85 10.12 -8.99 17.55
CA VAL A 85 9.68 -8.55 18.88
C VAL A 85 8.47 -9.39 19.29
N GLU A 86 7.47 -9.49 18.41
CA GLU A 86 6.28 -10.34 18.51
C GLU A 86 6.06 -11.01 17.14
N ASP A 87 6.02 -12.35 17.07
CA ASP A 87 5.94 -13.07 15.78
C ASP A 87 5.40 -14.49 15.99
N GLU A 88 4.13 -14.61 16.41
CA GLU A 88 3.51 -15.92 16.66
C GLU A 88 3.50 -16.80 15.40
N ASP A 89 3.29 -16.19 14.24
CA ASP A 89 3.20 -16.86 12.94
C ASP A 89 4.56 -17.09 12.26
N GLN A 90 5.67 -16.69 12.92
CA GLN A 90 7.04 -16.91 12.45
C GLN A 90 7.34 -16.28 11.07
N VAL A 91 6.68 -15.16 10.76
CA VAL A 91 6.83 -14.41 9.50
C VAL A 91 8.27 -13.91 9.35
N VAL A 92 8.89 -13.46 10.44
CA VAL A 92 10.21 -12.80 10.43
C VAL A 92 11.32 -13.73 9.96
N GLN A 93 11.14 -15.05 10.08
CA GLN A 93 12.11 -16.03 9.58
C GLN A 93 12.41 -15.86 8.08
N SER A 94 11.43 -15.38 7.30
CA SER A 94 11.58 -15.15 5.86
C SER A 94 12.53 -13.98 5.53
N PHE A 95 12.84 -13.14 6.51
CA PHE A 95 13.62 -11.90 6.32
C PHE A 95 15.07 -12.05 6.80
N GLN A 96 15.39 -13.08 7.59
CA GLN A 96 16.66 -13.14 8.34
C GLN A 96 17.92 -13.16 7.47
N ASN A 97 17.84 -13.68 6.25
CA ASN A 97 19.02 -13.80 5.37
C ASN A 97 19.20 -12.58 4.45
N ASP A 98 18.11 -12.09 3.87
CA ASP A 98 18.17 -11.12 2.77
C ASP A 98 17.50 -9.78 3.11
N GLY A 99 16.85 -9.69 4.28
CA GLY A 99 16.04 -8.55 4.69
C GLY A 99 14.64 -8.58 4.10
N VAL A 100 13.99 -7.42 4.09
CA VAL A 100 12.62 -7.23 3.57
C VAL A 100 12.47 -5.82 3.01
N ILE A 101 11.73 -5.69 1.91
CA ILE A 101 11.35 -4.39 1.35
C ILE A 101 9.88 -4.10 1.69
N LEU A 102 9.64 -2.94 2.28
CA LEU A 102 8.32 -2.48 2.71
C LEU A 102 7.86 -1.34 1.81
N HIS A 103 6.61 -1.40 1.35
CA HIS A 103 5.93 -0.28 0.68
C HIS A 103 5.02 0.39 1.69
N VAL A 104 5.59 1.27 2.51
CA VAL A 104 4.94 1.85 3.69
C VAL A 104 4.00 2.97 3.25
N PRO A 105 2.71 2.94 3.62
CA PRO A 105 1.82 4.08 3.44
C PRO A 105 2.33 5.28 4.23
N ILE A 106 2.26 6.49 3.67
CA ILE A 106 2.70 7.71 4.37
C ILE A 106 2.00 7.85 5.73
N GLU A 107 0.73 7.45 5.85
CA GLU A 107 -0.03 7.51 7.10
C GLU A 107 0.46 6.54 8.20
N ALA A 108 1.19 5.49 7.84
CA ALA A 108 1.74 4.53 8.81
C ALA A 108 3.01 5.05 9.50
N TYR A 109 3.53 6.21 9.08
CA TYR A 109 4.69 6.87 9.69
C TYR A 109 4.34 8.33 10.00
N SER A 110 4.57 8.75 11.25
CA SER A 110 4.20 10.11 11.69
C SER A 110 5.32 11.15 11.52
N GLY A 111 6.52 10.74 11.11
CA GLY A 111 7.65 11.63 10.86
C GLY A 111 7.82 11.99 9.39
N GLU A 112 8.92 12.66 9.06
CA GLU A 112 9.27 13.00 7.67
C GLU A 112 10.12 11.88 7.06
N ILE A 113 9.89 11.53 5.80
CA ILE A 113 10.58 10.40 5.13
C ILE A 113 12.11 10.62 5.12
N GLU A 114 12.55 11.87 5.03
CA GLU A 114 13.96 12.28 5.07
C GLU A 114 14.66 11.98 6.41
N GLU A 115 13.91 11.66 7.46
CA GLU A 115 14.46 11.21 8.76
C GLU A 115 14.81 9.71 8.76
N LEU A 116 14.36 8.95 7.77
CA LEU A 116 14.59 7.51 7.66
C LEU A 116 15.83 7.25 6.79
N VAL A 117 17.00 7.33 7.42
CA VAL A 117 18.31 7.22 6.74
C VAL A 117 18.99 5.88 6.98
N GLU A 118 19.93 5.52 6.11
CA GLU A 118 20.73 4.30 6.25
C GLU A 118 21.36 4.19 7.65
N GLY A 119 21.23 3.00 8.24
CA GLY A 119 21.80 2.66 9.55
C GLY A 119 20.86 2.87 10.73
N ASP A 120 19.77 3.61 10.56
CA ASP A 120 18.79 3.78 11.62
C ASP A 120 18.01 2.50 11.89
N LYS A 121 17.59 2.34 13.13
CA LYS A 121 16.74 1.23 13.57
C LYS A 121 15.29 1.67 13.55
N VAL A 122 14.45 0.85 12.94
CA VAL A 122 13.00 1.04 12.97
C VAL A 122 12.30 -0.16 13.59
N GLN A 123 11.14 0.08 14.18
CA GLN A 123 10.17 -0.92 14.54
C GLN A 123 9.00 -0.87 13.56
N VAL A 124 8.54 -2.05 13.13
CA VAL A 124 7.44 -2.20 12.19
C VAL A 124 6.39 -3.09 12.82
N SER A 125 5.13 -2.69 12.72
CA SER A 125 3.96 -3.46 13.14
C SER A 125 3.12 -3.81 11.92
N LEU A 126 2.81 -5.09 11.76
CA LEU A 126 1.97 -5.60 10.68
C LEU A 126 0.59 -5.99 11.18
N GLN A 127 -0.38 -5.92 10.27
CA GLN A 127 -1.71 -6.48 10.46
C GLN A 127 -1.75 -7.93 9.98
N GLY A 128 -1.86 -8.87 10.92
CA GLY A 128 -1.91 -10.31 10.65
C GLY A 128 -0.68 -10.81 9.89
N VAL A 129 -0.86 -11.93 9.17
CA VAL A 129 0.17 -12.49 8.29
C VAL A 129 0.17 -11.75 6.95
N PRO A 130 1.24 -11.04 6.57
CA PRO A 130 1.27 -10.27 5.33
C PRO A 130 1.31 -11.19 4.10
N ILE A 131 0.72 -10.73 3.00
CA ILE A 131 1.07 -11.27 1.69
C ILE A 131 2.45 -10.76 1.28
N MET A 132 3.26 -11.64 0.69
CA MET A 132 4.63 -11.32 0.31
C MET A 132 4.93 -11.78 -1.12
N THR A 133 5.84 -11.09 -1.80
CA THR A 133 6.37 -11.55 -3.09
C THR A 133 7.29 -12.77 -2.92
N MET A 134 7.43 -13.58 -3.97
CA MET A 134 8.41 -14.67 -4.03
C MET A 134 9.82 -14.17 -4.45
N SER A 135 10.13 -12.90 -4.23
CA SER A 135 11.44 -12.30 -4.55
C SER A 135 12.42 -12.45 -3.39
N ILE A 136 13.69 -12.14 -3.65
CA ILE A 136 14.75 -12.07 -2.64
C ILE A 136 15.38 -10.68 -2.71
N PRO A 137 15.23 -9.82 -1.68
CA PRO A 137 14.37 -10.02 -0.51
C PRO A 137 12.86 -10.04 -0.87
N PRO A 138 12.02 -10.64 -0.02
CA PRO A 138 10.57 -10.53 -0.14
C PRO A 138 10.12 -9.08 0.03
N GLN A 139 8.98 -8.73 -0.58
CA GLN A 139 8.37 -7.40 -0.46
C GLN A 139 7.00 -7.50 0.20
N ILE A 140 6.68 -6.54 1.08
CA ILE A 140 5.40 -6.41 1.77
C ILE A 140 4.65 -5.17 1.26
N PRO A 141 3.39 -5.32 0.81
CA PRO A 141 2.57 -4.19 0.41
C PRO A 141 2.01 -3.42 1.61
N GLY A 142 1.71 -2.14 1.39
CA GLY A 142 1.35 -1.21 2.46
C GLY A 142 0.08 -1.55 3.24
N ASN A 143 -0.86 -2.29 2.65
CA ASN A 143 -2.10 -2.68 3.32
C ASN A 143 -1.88 -3.64 4.50
N SER A 144 -0.70 -4.27 4.59
CA SER A 144 -0.32 -5.12 5.73
C SER A 144 0.47 -4.35 6.79
N ILE A 145 0.88 -3.11 6.53
CA ILE A 145 1.75 -2.32 7.41
C ILE A 145 0.88 -1.39 8.23
N GLN A 146 0.81 -1.63 9.52
CA GLN A 146 0.02 -0.82 10.45
C GLN A 146 0.79 0.39 10.94
N LYS A 147 2.10 0.22 11.22
CA LYS A 147 2.92 1.30 11.78
C LYS A 147 4.41 1.09 11.52
N VAL A 148 5.13 2.19 11.34
CA VAL A 148 6.58 2.27 11.37
C VAL A 148 7.00 3.34 12.37
N GLU A 149 8.03 3.06 13.17
CA GLU A 149 8.57 3.99 14.17
C GLU A 149 10.10 3.94 14.18
N LEU A 150 10.75 5.10 14.26
CA LEU A 150 12.18 5.16 14.59
C LEU A 150 12.39 4.70 16.03
N VAL A 151 13.42 3.88 16.23
CA VAL A 151 13.85 3.42 17.56
C VAL A 151 15.11 4.19 17.93
N ASN A 152 14.97 5.15 18.84
CA ASN A 152 16.10 5.84 19.43
C ASN A 152 16.70 4.97 20.56
N ASP A 153 17.97 4.61 20.43
CA ASP A 153 18.75 3.97 21.51
C ASP A 153 19.13 4.97 22.62
#